data_AF-L0G1E6-F1
#
_entry.id   AF-L0G1E6-F1
#
_cell.length_a   1.000
_cell.length_b   1.000
_cell.length_c   1.000
_cell.angle_alpha   90.00
_cell.angle_beta   90.00
_cell.angle_gamma   90.00
#
_symmetry.space_group_name_H-M   'P 1'
#
loop_
_entity.id
_entity.type
_entity.pdbx_description
1 polymer ?
#
loop_
_entity_poly.entity_id
_entity_poly.type
_entity_poly.pdbx_seq_one_letter_code
_entity_poly.pdbx_strand_id
1 'polypeptide(L)' 'MEVIFVLIGISLILAVTFLILFIRAMKGGQYDDTYTPSVRILFDNKKKSETSKPTTKSK' A
#
# COMPACT_ATOMS: atom_id res chain seq x y z
N MET A 1 8.66 21.50 -39.06
CA MET A 1 7.89 22.14 -37.97
C MET A 1 6.70 21.29 -37.52
N GLU A 2 6.02 20.59 -38.42
CA GLU A 2 4.87 19.72 -38.07
C GLU A 2 5.21 18.57 -37.11
N VAL A 3 6.40 17.97 -37.24
CA VAL A 3 6.87 16.88 -36.37
C VAL A 3 6.91 17.28 -34.90
N ILE A 4 7.20 18.56 -34.60
CA ILE A 4 7.26 19.06 -33.22
C ILE A 4 5.88 18.97 -32.55
N PHE A 5 4.79 19.27 -33.27
CA PHE A 5 3.44 19.17 -32.73
C PHE A 5 3.06 17.72 -32.42
N VAL A 6 3.47 16.76 -33.26
CA VAL A 6 3.26 15.33 -33.02
C VAL A 6 4.03 14.86 -31.78
N LEU A 7 5.30 15.26 -31.64
CA LEU A 7 6.13 14.90 -30.49
C LEU A 7 5.57 15.47 -29.18
N ILE A 8 5.08 16.72 -29.20
CA ILE A 8 4.41 17.33 -28.04
C ILE A 8 3.18 16.53 -27.65
N GLY A 9 2.34 16.14 -28.62
CA GLY A 9 1.14 15.34 -28.36
C GLY A 9 1.47 13.98 -27.70
N ILE A 10 2.44 13.26 -28.24
CA ILE A 10 2.89 11.97 -27.69
C ILE A 10 3.46 12.14 -26.27
N SER A 11 4.30 13.16 -26.06
CA SER A 11 4.87 13.45 -24.74
C SER A 11 3.79 13.77 -23.71
N LEU A 12 2.77 14.55 -24.08
CA LEU A 12 1.66 14.90 -23.19
C LEU A 12 0.84 13.65 -22.80
N ILE A 13 0.54 12.78 -23.78
CA ILE A 13 -0.18 11.52 -23.53
C ILE A 13 0.61 10.62 -22.57
N LEU A 14 1.92 10.48 -22.77
CA LEU A 14 2.79 9.71 -21.89
C LEU A 14 2.78 10.30 -20.47
N ALA A 15 2.92 11.62 -20.34
CA ALA A 15 2.91 12.29 -19.04
C ALA A 15 1.58 12.08 -18.28
N VAL A 16 0.44 12.24 -18.96
CA VAL A 16 -0.89 12.04 -18.36
C VAL A 16 -1.10 10.58 -17.96
N THR A 17 -0.71 9.64 -18.83
CA THR A 17 -0.83 8.19 -18.54
C THR A 17 0.00 7.82 -17.31
N PHE A 18 1.23 8.30 -17.24
CA PHE A 18 2.12 8.05 -16.10
C PHE A 18 1.56 8.66 -14.81
N LEU A 19 1.03 9.88 -14.88
CA LEU A 19 0.39 10.53 -13.73
C LEU A 19 -0.82 9.75 -13.22
N ILE A 20 -1.70 9.28 -14.11
CA ILE A 20 -2.88 8.48 -13.72
C ILE A 20 -2.45 7.17 -13.07
N LEU A 21 -1.48 6.46 -13.66
CA LEU A 21 -0.94 5.23 -13.08
C LEU A 21 -0.30 5.47 -11.71
N PHE A 22 0.46 6.55 -11.57
CA PHE A 22 1.08 6.94 -10.31
C PHE A 22 0.04 7.18 -9.21
N ILE A 23 -1.02 7.96 -9.48
CA ILE A 23 -2.09 8.20 -8.52
C ILE A 23 -2.84 6.90 -8.18
N ARG A 24 -3.08 6.02 -9.16
CA ARG A 24 -3.70 4.70 -8.90
C ARG A 24 -2.82 3.83 -8.02
N ALA A 25 -1.51 3.84 -8.22
CA ALA A 25 -0.55 3.08 -7.40
C ALA A 25 -0.52 3.59 -5.95
N MET A 26 -0.51 4.91 -5.75
CA MET A 26 -0.57 5.49 -4.40
C MET A 26 -1.87 5.14 -3.67
N LYS A 27 -3.00 5.02 -4.38
CA LYS A 27 -4.28 4.63 -3.79
C LYS A 27 -4.37 3.15 -3.37
N GLY A 28 -3.36 2.32 -3.67
CA GLY A 28 -3.35 0.88 -3.39
C GLY A 28 -3.23 0.45 -1.93
N GLY A 29 -3.50 1.32 -0.95
CA GLY A 29 -3.57 0.95 0.47
C GLY A 29 -2.23 0.75 1.18
N GLN A 30 -1.09 1.07 0.54
CA GLN A 30 0.23 0.98 1.19
C GLN A 30 0.35 1.90 2.43
N TYR A 31 -0.52 2.90 2.55
CA TYR A 31 -0.57 3.83 3.68
C TYR A 31 -1.40 3.33 4.88
N ASP A 32 -2.02 2.15 4.78
CA ASP A 32 -2.85 1.60 5.86
C ASP A 32 -2.01 1.12 7.06
N ASP A 33 -0.70 0.94 6.88
CA ASP A 33 0.23 0.63 7.97
C ASP A 33 0.78 1.92 8.59
N THR A 34 -0.12 2.74 9.16
CA THR A 34 0.26 3.95 9.92
C THR A 34 0.89 3.63 11.27
N TYR A 35 0.89 2.36 11.66
CA TYR A 35 1.42 1.87 12.92
C TYR A 35 2.53 0.88 12.67
N THR A 36 3.77 1.34 12.86
CA THR A 36 4.99 0.62 12.49
C THR A 36 4.97 -0.85 12.95
N PRO A 37 5.41 -1.80 12.11
CA PRO A 37 5.41 -3.23 12.44
C PRO A 37 6.10 -3.55 13.77
N SER A 38 7.19 -2.85 14.07
CA SER A 38 7.94 -2.99 15.32
C SER A 38 7.09 -2.68 16.54
N VAL A 39 6.18 -1.70 16.45
CA VAL A 39 5.32 -1.31 17.55
C VAL A 39 4.13 -2.27 17.68
N ARG A 40 3.54 -2.70 16.55
CA ARG A 40 2.48 -3.72 16.53
C ARG A 40 2.89 -5.01 17.24
N ILE A 41 4.10 -5.50 16.96
CA ILE A 41 4.63 -6.75 17.54
C ILE A 41 4.80 -6.65 19.07
N LEU A 42 5.09 -5.46 19.61
CA LEU A 42 5.22 -5.25 21.07
C LEU A 42 3.86 -5.34 21.79
N PHE A 43 2.78 -4.93 21.13
CA PHE A 43 1.43 -4.91 21.73
C PHE A 43 0.58 -6.14 21.37
N ASP A 44 0.85 -6.81 20.25
CA ASP A 44 0.20 -8.08 19.87
C ASP A 44 0.49 -9.21 20.87
N ASN A 45 1.68 -9.22 21.47
CA ASN A 45 2.05 -10.20 22.49
C ASN A 45 1.26 -10.03 23.81
N LYS A 46 0.81 -8.82 24.15
CA LYS A 46 -0.03 -8.58 25.33
C LYS A 46 -1.47 -9.05 25.14
N LYS A 47 -2.03 -8.96 23.92
CA LYS A 47 -3.43 -9.32 23.67
C LYS A 47 -3.63 -10.84 23.68
N LYS A 48 -2.62 -11.61 23.29
CA LYS A 48 -2.67 -13.08 23.31
C LYS A 48 -2.67 -13.66 24.73
N SER A 49 -2.03 -13.00 25.71
CA SER A 49 -1.98 -13.50 27.08
C SER A 49 -3.31 -13.38 27.85
N GLU A 50 -4.23 -12.51 27.43
CA GLU A 50 -5.54 -12.38 28.10
C GLU A 50 -6.64 -13.26 27.51
N THR A 51 -6.47 -13.79 26.29
CA THR A 51 -7.48 -14.67 25.66
C THR A 51 -7.08 -16.15 25.69
N SER A 52 -5.83 -16.50 26.00
CA SER A 52 -5.42 -17.89 26.19
C SER A 52 -5.73 -18.39 27.61
N LYS A 53 -7.02 -18.58 27.92
CA LYS A 53 -7.38 -19.70 28.81
C LYS A 53 -6.95 -20.99 28.10
N PRO A 54 -6.26 -21.93 28.77
CA PRO A 54 -5.84 -23.16 28.15
C PRO A 54 -7.07 -24.04 27.96
N THR A 55 -7.61 -24.13 26.76
CA THR A 55 -8.45 -25.27 26.40
C THR A 55 -7.53 -26.46 26.17
N THR A 56 -7.17 -27.11 27.27
CA THR A 56 -6.93 -28.55 27.28
C THR A 56 -8.13 -29.23 26.61
N LYS A 57 -7.88 -30.06 25.58
CA LYS A 57 -8.55 -31.32 25.20
C LYS A 57 -8.09 -31.67 23.77
N SER A 58 -7.36 -32.75 23.53
CA SER A 58 -7.67 -34.19 23.68
C SER A 58 -7.99 -34.76 22.30
N LYS A 59 -7.12 -35.69 21.88
CA LYS A 59 -7.16 -36.55 20.69
C LYS A 59 -6.84 -35.91 19.34
#